data_AF-A0A958J8M1-F1
#
_entry.id   AF-A0A958J8M1-F1
#
_cell.length_a   1.000
_cell.length_b   1.000
_cell.length_c   1.000
_cell.angle_alpha   90.00
_cell.angle_beta   90.00
_cell.angle_gamma   90.00
#
_symmetry.space_group_name_H-M   'P 1'
#
loop_
_entity.id
_entity.type
_entity.pdbx_description
1 polymer ?
#
loop_
_entity_poly.entity_id
_entity_poly.type
_entity_poly.pdbx_seq_one_letter_code
_entity_poly.pdbx_strand_id
1 'polypeptide(L)'
;LNPDMLYLTHFGPVEDVSTHLDILEATLHDWAGWMKIRWERGDSPETILPEFRQYVIDQLRRAGADEANLVRYETANPVEMNLTGLLRYWKKRSPA
;
A
#
# COMPACT_ATOMS: atom_id res chain seq x y z
N LEU A 1 -24.27 5.10 0.44
CA LEU A 1 -24.01 5.97 -0.74
C LEU A 1 -23.43 5.06 -1.81
N ASN A 2 -23.84 5.19 -3.07
CA ASN A 2 -23.29 4.46 -4.22
C ASN A 2 -22.86 5.50 -5.26
N PRO A 3 -21.67 6.09 -5.13
CA PRO A 3 -21.24 7.16 -6.04
C PRO A 3 -20.83 6.56 -7.39
N ASP A 4 -21.19 7.26 -8.47
CA ASP A 4 -20.77 6.91 -9.83
C ASP A 4 -19.36 7.42 -10.18
N MET A 5 -18.79 8.29 -9.34
CA MET A 5 -17.45 8.84 -9.53
C MET A 5 -16.79 9.23 -8.20
N LEU A 6 -15.49 8.98 -8.06
CA LEU A 6 -14.67 9.47 -6.94
C LEU A 6 -13.69 10.54 -7.41
N TYR A 7 -13.65 11.67 -6.71
CA TYR A 7 -12.63 12.70 -6.88
C TYR A 7 -11.63 12.63 -5.73
N LEU A 8 -10.55 11.88 -5.96
CA LEU A 8 -9.48 11.70 -4.97
C LEU A 8 -8.52 12.89 -4.96
N THR A 9 -7.78 13.04 -3.87
CA THR A 9 -6.77 14.10 -3.73
C THR A 9 -5.65 14.01 -4.77
N HIS A 10 -5.46 12.83 -5.37
CA HIS A 10 -4.40 12.52 -6.32
C HIS A 10 -4.96 11.75 -7.52
N PHE A 11 -4.26 11.84 -8.66
CA PHE A 11 -4.47 11.03 -9.88
C PHE A 11 -5.78 11.22 -10.67
N GLY A 12 -6.70 12.06 -10.19
CA GLY A 12 -7.88 12.48 -10.95
C GLY A 12 -9.15 11.67 -10.64
N PRO A 13 -10.23 11.85 -11.42
CA PRO A 13 -11.49 11.16 -11.19
C PRO A 13 -11.40 9.67 -11.49
N VAL A 14 -12.12 8.88 -10.70
CA VAL A 14 -12.32 7.43 -10.90
C VAL A 14 -13.79 7.19 -11.21
N GLU A 15 -14.07 6.68 -12.40
CA GLU A 15 -15.42 6.34 -12.87
C GLU A 15 -15.82 4.90 -12.49
N ASP A 16 -14.88 3.95 -12.58
CA ASP A 16 -15.11 2.57 -12.14
C ASP A 16 -14.87 2.44 -10.62
N VAL A 17 -15.82 2.98 -9.86
CA VAL A 17 -15.74 3.09 -8.40
C VAL A 17 -15.65 1.72 -7.72
N SER A 18 -16.45 0.74 -8.17
CA SER A 18 -16.47 -0.59 -7.55
C SER A 18 -15.13 -1.28 -7.71
N THR A 19 -14.64 -1.38 -8.95
CA THR A 19 -13.35 -2.03 -9.24
C THR A 19 -12.21 -1.34 -8.50
N HIS A 20 -12.23 0.00 -8.42
CA HIS A 20 -11.20 0.74 -7.71
C HIS A 20 -11.17 0.42 -6.20
N LEU A 21 -12.34 0.36 -5.56
CA LEU A 21 -12.43 0.03 -4.14
C LEU A 21 -12.08 -1.44 -3.86
N ASP A 22 -12.48 -2.36 -4.74
CA ASP A 22 -12.12 -3.79 -4.64
C ASP A 22 -10.60 -3.98 -4.72
N ILE A 23 -9.94 -3.29 -5.67
CA ILE A 23 -8.47 -3.30 -5.80
C ILE A 23 -7.81 -2.69 -4.56
N LEU A 24 -8.35 -1.57 -4.05
CA LEU A 24 -7.83 -0.95 -2.83
C LEU A 24 -7.91 -1.90 -1.64
N GLU A 25 -9.06 -2.54 -1.41
CA GLU A 25 -9.24 -3.50 -0.33
C GLU A 25 -8.28 -4.69 -0.46
N ALA A 26 -8.18 -5.26 -1.67
CA ALA A 26 -7.24 -6.36 -1.94
C ALA A 26 -5.79 -5.96 -1.67
N THR A 27 -5.39 -4.75 -2.07
CA THR A 27 -4.04 -4.20 -1.84
C THR A 27 -3.75 -4.02 -0.35
N LEU A 28 -4.72 -3.48 0.40
CA LEU A 28 -4.59 -3.31 1.85
C LEU A 28 -4.41 -4.66 2.57
N HIS A 29 -5.18 -5.68 2.18
CA HIS A 29 -5.05 -7.02 2.72
C HIS A 29 -3.73 -7.68 2.36
N ASP A 30 -3.29 -7.52 1.11
CA ASP A 30 -2.02 -8.05 0.63
C ASP A 30 -0.84 -7.46 1.40
N TRP A 31 -0.79 -6.13 1.54
CA TRP A 31 0.28 -5.46 2.28
C TRP A 31 0.27 -5.79 3.76
N ALA A 32 -0.91 -5.91 4.37
CA ALA A 32 -1.06 -6.35 5.74
C ALA A 32 -0.54 -7.80 5.92
N GLY A 33 -0.91 -8.72 5.03
CA GLY A 33 -0.43 -10.10 5.04
C GLY A 33 1.08 -10.20 4.85
N TRP A 34 1.62 -9.44 3.91
CA TRP A 34 3.07 -9.34 3.66
C TRP A 34 3.82 -8.90 4.92
N MET A 35 3.31 -7.88 5.62
CA MET A 35 3.91 -7.37 6.86
C MET A 35 3.77 -8.35 8.02
N LYS A 36 2.64 -9.07 8.13
CA LYS A 36 2.38 -9.99 9.25
C LYS A 36 3.50 -11.01 9.42
N ILE A 37 3.93 -11.62 8.31
CA ILE A 37 4.98 -12.63 8.30
C ILE A 37 6.30 -12.08 8.87
N ARG A 38 6.68 -10.86 8.49
CA ARG A 38 7.93 -10.20 8.95
C ARG A 38 7.84 -9.73 10.38
N TRP A 39 6.67 -9.21 10.76
CA TRP A 39 6.38 -8.82 12.14
C TRP A 39 6.46 -10.03 13.09
N GLU A 40 5.87 -11.19 12.71
CA GLU A 40 5.92 -12.42 13.51
C GLU A 40 7.35 -12.99 13.64
N ARG A 41 8.20 -12.76 12.64
CA ARG A 41 9.62 -13.13 12.66
C ARG A 41 10.48 -12.18 13.50
N GLY A 42 9.96 -11.01 13.86
CA GLY A 42 10.72 -9.96 14.54
C GLY A 42 11.78 -9.29 13.66
N ASP A 43 11.57 -9.27 12.34
CA ASP A 43 12.49 -8.58 11.41
C ASP A 43 12.52 -7.06 11.74
N SER A 44 13.67 -6.42 11.61
CA SER A 44 13.80 -4.99 11.97
C SER A 44 13.24 -4.07 10.88
N PRO A 45 12.68 -2.89 11.22
CA PRO A 45 12.17 -1.94 10.22
C PRO A 45 13.20 -1.56 9.14
N GLU A 46 14.48 -1.45 9.53
CA GLU A 46 15.59 -1.11 8.63
C GLU A 46 15.81 -2.18 7.56
N THR A 47 15.64 -3.45 7.91
CA THR A 47 15.73 -4.58 6.96
C THR A 47 14.47 -4.69 6.10
N ILE A 48 13.29 -4.47 6.69
CA ILE A 48 12.02 -4.65 5.97
C ILE A 48 11.77 -3.53 4.95
N LEU A 49 12.14 -2.28 5.26
CA LEU A 49 11.85 -1.11 4.40
C LEU A 49 12.29 -1.28 2.93
N PRO A 50 13.55 -1.65 2.61
CA PRO A 50 13.95 -1.84 1.21
C PRO A 50 13.20 -2.98 0.52
N GLU A 51 12.89 -4.07 1.24
CA GLU A 51 12.08 -5.17 0.68
C GLU A 51 10.66 -4.72 0.35
N PHE A 52 10.03 -3.98 1.26
CA PHE A 52 8.66 -3.49 1.07
C PHE A 52 8.59 -2.47 -0.06
N ARG A 53 9.60 -1.60 -0.16
CA ARG A 53 9.75 -0.66 -1.28
C ARG A 53 9.80 -1.39 -2.62
N GLN A 54 10.64 -2.41 -2.74
CA GLN A 54 10.70 -3.20 -3.97
C GLN A 54 9.35 -3.89 -4.24
N TYR A 55 8.73 -4.46 -3.20
CA TYR A 55 7.44 -5.13 -3.30
C TYR A 55 6.33 -4.22 -3.85
N VAL A 56 6.28 -2.96 -3.41
CA VAL A 56 5.31 -1.96 -3.90
C VAL A 56 5.65 -1.50 -5.31
N ILE A 57 6.92 -1.22 -5.61
CA ILE A 57 7.36 -0.81 -6.95
C ILE A 57 7.02 -1.87 -7.99
N ASP A 58 7.23 -3.15 -7.67
CA ASP A 58 6.91 -4.25 -8.58
C ASP A 58 5.40 -4.36 -8.85
N GLN A 59 4.55 -4.10 -7.86
CA GLN A 59 3.10 -4.03 -8.04
C GLN A 59 2.70 -2.88 -8.96
N LEU A 60 3.26 -1.69 -8.73
CA LEU A 60 3.00 -0.51 -9.57
C LEU A 60 3.45 -0.74 -11.02
N ARG A 61 4.63 -1.33 -11.24
CA ARG A 61 5.11 -1.68 -12.58
C ARG A 61 4.23 -2.71 -13.26
N ARG A 62 3.77 -3.75 -12.53
CA ARG A 62 2.80 -4.73 -13.07
C ARG A 62 1.46 -4.08 -13.43
N ALA A 63 1.06 -3.04 -12.71
CA ALA A 63 -0.10 -2.22 -13.02
C ALA A 63 0.14 -1.20 -14.16
N GLY A 64 1.33 -1.20 -14.78
CA GLY A 64 1.66 -0.35 -15.92
C GLY A 64 2.22 1.03 -15.57
N ALA A 65 2.62 1.28 -14.32
CA ALA A 65 3.26 2.54 -13.95
C ALA A 65 4.64 2.68 -14.60
N ASP A 66 4.87 3.81 -15.27
CA ASP A 66 6.17 4.25 -15.75
C ASP A 66 6.98 4.95 -14.64
N GLU A 67 8.24 5.26 -14.90
CA GLU A 67 9.14 5.88 -13.92
C GLU A 67 8.60 7.24 -13.42
N ALA A 68 7.95 8.01 -14.28
CA ALA A 68 7.33 9.28 -13.88
C ALA A 68 6.20 9.06 -12.87
N ASN A 69 5.35 8.06 -13.09
CA ASN A 69 4.29 7.71 -12.14
C ASN A 69 4.83 7.06 -10.87
N LEU A 70 5.90 6.25 -10.93
CA LEU A 70 6.55 5.72 -9.72
C LEU A 70 7.03 6.85 -8.80
N VAL A 71 7.67 7.89 -9.35
CA VAL A 71 8.08 9.08 -8.58
C VAL A 71 6.87 9.80 -7.99
N ARG A 72 5.79 9.96 -8.75
CA ARG A 72 4.55 10.58 -8.26
C ARG A 72 3.92 9.80 -7.12
N TYR A 73 3.87 8.46 -7.23
CA TYR A 73 3.37 7.59 -6.17
C TYR A 73 4.21 7.71 -4.91
N GLU A 74 5.54 7.65 -5.02
CA GLU A 74 6.42 7.79 -3.84
C GLU A 74 6.26 9.17 -3.17
N THR A 75 6.06 10.22 -3.97
CA THR A 75 5.88 11.59 -3.45
C THR A 75 4.52 11.76 -2.76
N ALA A 76 3.45 11.19 -3.34
CA ALA A 76 2.09 11.31 -2.80
C ALA A 76 1.84 10.38 -1.61
N ASN A 77 2.45 9.19 -1.60
CA ASN A 77 2.29 8.18 -0.57
C ASN A 77 3.62 7.46 -0.29
N PRO A 78 4.51 8.06 0.50
CA PRO A 78 5.82 7.48 0.79
C PRO A 78 5.71 6.08 1.39
N VAL A 79 6.43 5.10 0.81
CA VAL A 79 6.34 3.69 1.24
C VAL A 79 6.69 3.50 2.71
N GLU A 80 7.60 4.32 3.24
CA GLU A 80 8.01 4.28 4.65
C GLU A 80 6.84 4.57 5.62
N MET A 81 5.94 5.48 5.25
CA MET A 81 4.75 5.78 6.05
C MET A 81 3.78 4.60 6.08
N ASN A 82 3.61 3.91 4.95
CA ASN A 82 2.81 2.68 4.87
C ASN A 82 3.41 1.58 5.75
N LEU A 83 4.73 1.36 5.67
CA LEU A 83 5.44 0.37 6.49
C LEU A 83 5.21 0.61 7.98
N THR A 84 5.41 1.86 8.42
CA THR A 84 5.24 2.27 9.82
C THR A 84 3.80 2.06 10.31
N GLY A 85 2.82 2.38 9.45
CA GLY A 85 1.40 2.14 9.71
C GLY A 85 1.07 0.65 9.91
N LEU A 86 1.60 -0.21 9.04
CA LEU A 86 1.39 -1.66 9.10
C LEU A 86 2.05 -2.30 10.33
N LEU A 87 3.26 -1.88 10.69
CA LEU A 87 3.93 -2.31 11.93
C LEU A 87 3.09 -1.96 13.16
N ARG A 88 2.58 -0.73 13.22
CA ARG A 88 1.68 -0.30 14.29
C ARG A 88 0.37 -1.08 14.30
N TYR A 89 -0.20 -1.36 13.14
CA TYR A 89 -1.43 -2.16 13.01
C TYR A 89 -1.27 -3.54 13.64
N TRP A 90 -0.21 -4.28 13.30
CA TRP A 90 0.04 -5.62 13.84
C TRP A 90 0.38 -5.59 15.34
N LYS A 91 1.18 -4.61 15.78
CA LYS A 91 1.41 -4.39 17.22
C LYS A 91 0.11 -4.19 18.01
N LYS A 92 -0.89 -3.52 17.44
CA LYS A 92 -2.20 -3.32 18.08
C LYS A 92 -3.11 -4.54 18.02
N ARG A 93 -3.02 -5.34 16.94
CA ARG A 93 -3.83 -6.54 16.72
C ARG A 93 -3.37 -7.74 17.55
N SER A 94 -2.10 -7.78 17.92
CA SER A 94 -1.54 -8.84 18.76
C SER A 94 -1.70 -8.47 20.23
N PRO A 95 -2.58 -9.15 20.99
CA PRO A 95 -2.67 -8.94 22.44
C PRO A 95 -1.35 -9.33 23.11
N ALA A 96 -1.05 -8.66 24.23
CA ALA A 96 0.11 -8.96 25.07
C ALA A 96 0.01 -10.33 25.74
#